data_AF-A0A011PGB0-F1
#
_entry.id   AF-A0A011PGB0-F1
#
_cell.length_a   1.000
_cell.length_b   1.000
_cell.length_c   1.000
_cell.angle_alpha   90.00
_cell.angle_beta   90.00
_cell.angle_gamma   90.00
#
_symmetry.space_group_name_H-M   'P 1'
#
loop_
_entity.id
_entity.type
_entity.pdbx_description
1 polymer ?
#
loop_
_entity_poly.entity_id
_entity_poly.type
_entity_poly.pdbx_seq_one_letter_code
_entity_poly.pdbx_strand_id
1 'polypeptide(L)'
;MRLWLPLAQYRDNPWQRTLGHDWRGNFDSAGVYRDPVADLEVFYADWNDGAATPKLQLVSQVAKRDRNFDITRRGGVAERGEVLRRCLQSSNLVPTDGLVRRTAETAVGRIKDPVAQGKAIYDWVVENTNYEPVPAGIGRGDIEAMLDSGRLSGGSADIALLFVALCRSIGIPARPVFGLRIDGSRLFSGLGATGNLRTGQHCRAEFYTPGYGWIPVDPGDVRKAIRDENLSYGDPKLVVLRKLLFGFWERNWLALNTAQDVQLHGATGAPLPFLVLPQIEAGGQRFDSSDSQRCSYTVTSSRVEG
;
A
#
# COMPACT_ATOMS: atom_id res chain seq x y z
N MET A 1 -12.46 1.94 -25.39
CA MET A 1 -11.44 2.14 -24.33
C MET A 1 -12.11 1.99 -22.97
N ARG A 2 -11.45 1.37 -22.00
CA ARG A 2 -11.91 1.25 -20.61
C ARG A 2 -10.84 1.72 -19.62
N LEU A 3 -11.26 2.39 -18.56
CA LEU A 3 -10.42 2.84 -17.44
C LEU A 3 -10.90 2.15 -16.16
N TRP A 4 -9.95 1.79 -15.30
CA TRP A 4 -10.17 1.44 -13.90
C TRP A 4 -9.34 2.35 -13.01
N LEU A 5 -9.95 2.91 -11.98
CA LEU A 5 -9.32 3.83 -11.04
C LEU A 5 -9.61 3.33 -9.60
N PRO A 6 -8.58 2.95 -8.81
CA PRO A 6 -8.79 2.62 -7.41
C PRO A 6 -9.30 3.84 -6.65
N LEU A 7 -10.36 3.64 -5.86
CA LEU A 7 -10.92 4.66 -4.98
C LEU A 7 -10.39 4.53 -3.56
N ALA A 8 -10.66 5.55 -2.74
CA ALA A 8 -10.43 5.48 -1.30
C ALA A 8 -11.16 4.25 -0.72
N GLN A 9 -10.56 3.60 0.28
CA GLN A 9 -11.20 2.45 0.92
C GLN A 9 -12.63 2.80 1.38
N TYR A 10 -13.60 2.00 0.95
CA TYR A 10 -15.03 2.20 1.26
C TYR A 10 -15.39 1.76 2.69
N ARG A 11 -14.55 0.94 3.32
CA ARG A 11 -14.74 0.52 4.72
C ARG A 11 -14.15 1.54 5.65
N ASP A 12 -15.02 2.10 6.49
CA ASP A 12 -14.62 2.99 7.55
C ASP A 12 -13.67 2.30 8.51
N ASN A 13 -12.62 3.02 8.88
CA ASN A 13 -11.70 2.62 9.92
C ASN A 13 -11.41 3.81 10.84
N PRO A 14 -10.82 3.59 12.02
CA PRO A 14 -10.64 4.67 13.00
C PRO A 14 -9.81 5.86 12.52
N TRP A 15 -9.06 5.73 11.42
CA TRP A 15 -8.12 6.74 10.92
C TRP A 15 -8.48 7.30 9.51
N GLN A 16 -9.45 6.69 8.83
CA GLN A 16 -9.94 7.10 7.51
C GLN A 16 -11.42 6.74 7.34
N ARG A 17 -12.19 7.69 6.83
CA ARG A 17 -13.59 7.51 6.43
C ARG A 17 -13.83 8.20 5.10
N THR A 18 -14.37 7.47 4.13
CA THR A 18 -14.76 8.04 2.83
C THR A 18 -16.13 8.67 2.96
N LEU A 19 -16.23 9.96 2.62
CA LEU A 19 -17.48 10.74 2.73
C LEU A 19 -18.29 10.71 1.44
N GLY A 20 -17.63 10.56 0.30
CA GLY A 20 -18.29 10.47 -1.00
C GLY A 20 -17.34 10.60 -2.18
N HIS A 21 -17.86 10.24 -3.35
CA HIS A 21 -17.20 10.38 -4.64
C HIS A 21 -18.16 11.07 -5.63
N ASP A 22 -17.65 12.07 -6.33
CA ASP A 22 -18.33 12.74 -7.43
C ASP A 22 -17.48 12.61 -8.69
N TRP A 23 -18.09 12.31 -9.82
CA TRP A 23 -17.36 12.20 -11.09
C TRP A 23 -18.13 12.79 -12.26
N ARG A 24 -17.38 13.30 -13.25
CA ARG A 24 -17.90 13.82 -14.52
C ARG A 24 -16.91 13.57 -15.64
N GLY A 25 -17.40 13.45 -16.86
CA GLY A 25 -16.59 13.11 -18.02
C GLY A 25 -17.43 12.96 -19.29
N ASN A 26 -16.80 12.50 -20.35
CA ASN A 26 -17.44 12.19 -21.64
C ASN A 26 -17.47 10.68 -21.92
N PHE A 27 -17.57 9.86 -20.89
CA PHE A 27 -17.71 8.40 -20.99
C PHE A 27 -19.14 8.03 -21.40
N ASP A 28 -19.29 6.89 -22.07
CA ASP A 28 -20.59 6.33 -22.47
C ASP A 28 -21.26 5.60 -21.29
N SER A 29 -20.45 4.94 -20.47
CA SER A 29 -20.90 4.32 -19.22
C SER A 29 -19.83 4.44 -18.14
N ALA A 30 -20.26 4.55 -16.90
CA ALA A 30 -19.39 4.52 -15.75
C ALA A 30 -20.10 3.92 -14.54
N GLY A 31 -19.31 3.43 -13.59
CA GLY A 31 -19.83 2.91 -12.34
C GLY A 31 -18.73 2.60 -11.35
N VAL A 32 -19.14 2.04 -10.21
CA VAL A 32 -18.24 1.57 -9.17
C VAL A 32 -18.54 0.11 -8.89
N TYR A 33 -17.51 -0.70 -8.76
CA TYR A 33 -17.64 -2.05 -8.20
C TYR A 33 -16.73 -2.20 -7.00
N ARG A 34 -17.08 -3.17 -6.14
CA ARG A 34 -16.36 -3.48 -4.91
C ARG A 34 -15.95 -4.94 -4.91
N ASP A 35 -14.74 -5.19 -4.44
CA ASP A 35 -14.33 -6.49 -3.98
C ASP A 35 -14.20 -6.44 -2.43
N PRO A 36 -15.17 -7.03 -1.70
CA PRO A 36 -15.17 -7.01 -0.24
C PRO A 36 -14.11 -7.92 0.38
N VAL A 37 -13.53 -8.84 -0.40
CA VAL A 37 -12.43 -9.69 0.05
C VAL A 37 -11.15 -8.84 0.10
N ALA A 38 -10.92 -8.00 -0.89
CA ALA A 38 -9.68 -7.23 -0.99
C ALA A 38 -9.72 -5.82 -0.36
N ASP A 39 -10.84 -5.45 0.28
CA ASP A 39 -11.16 -4.07 0.70
C ASP A 39 -10.95 -3.07 -0.45
N LEU A 40 -11.33 -3.49 -1.65
CA LEU A 40 -11.07 -2.80 -2.90
C LEU A 40 -12.37 -2.18 -3.42
N GLU A 41 -12.29 -0.91 -3.81
CA GLU A 41 -13.35 -0.19 -4.53
C GLU A 41 -12.73 0.44 -5.77
N VAL A 42 -13.37 0.25 -6.92
CA VAL A 42 -12.83 0.67 -8.21
C VAL A 42 -13.91 1.40 -8.98
N PHE A 43 -13.61 2.63 -9.38
CA PHE A 43 -14.34 3.34 -10.41
C PHE A 43 -13.94 2.79 -11.78
N TYR A 44 -14.92 2.54 -12.65
CA TYR A 44 -14.65 2.24 -14.05
C TYR A 44 -15.43 3.20 -14.96
N ALA A 45 -14.87 3.45 -16.13
CA ALA A 45 -15.53 4.18 -17.20
C ALA A 45 -15.17 3.58 -18.56
N ASP A 46 -16.16 3.49 -19.44
CA ASP A 46 -16.06 2.99 -20.80
C ASP A 46 -16.31 4.13 -21.79
N TRP A 47 -15.49 4.17 -22.83
CA TRP A 47 -15.65 5.00 -24.01
C TRP A 47 -15.73 4.08 -25.22
N ASN A 48 -16.83 4.15 -25.96
CA ASN A 48 -17.03 3.46 -27.22
C ASN A 48 -16.11 4.04 -28.30
N ASP A 49 -15.93 3.29 -29.38
CA ASP A 49 -15.09 3.69 -30.51
C ASP A 49 -15.64 4.99 -31.11
N GLY A 50 -14.93 6.11 -30.91
CA GLY A 50 -15.33 7.44 -31.39
C GLY A 50 -14.97 8.62 -30.47
N ALA A 51 -14.64 8.37 -29.19
CA ALA A 51 -14.19 9.44 -28.30
C ALA A 51 -12.76 9.91 -28.66
N ALA A 52 -12.64 10.97 -29.46
CA ALA A 52 -11.34 11.52 -29.91
C ALA A 52 -10.44 11.98 -28.74
N THR A 53 -11.00 12.31 -27.58
CA THR A 53 -10.25 12.67 -26.37
C THR A 53 -11.04 12.28 -25.11
N PRO A 54 -10.79 11.11 -24.53
CA PRO A 54 -11.42 10.69 -23.28
C PRO A 54 -11.08 11.63 -22.11
N LYS A 55 -12.08 12.00 -21.32
CA LYS A 55 -11.96 12.92 -20.18
C LYS A 55 -12.72 12.37 -18.99
N LEU A 56 -12.05 12.37 -17.84
CA LEU A 56 -12.62 12.06 -16.53
C LEU A 56 -12.11 13.08 -15.52
N GLN A 57 -13.01 13.57 -14.68
CA GLN A 57 -12.68 14.17 -13.41
C GLN A 57 -13.41 13.41 -12.31
N LEU A 58 -12.67 12.98 -11.29
CA LEU A 58 -13.21 12.33 -10.10
C LEU A 58 -12.71 13.08 -8.87
N VAL A 59 -13.62 13.40 -7.96
CA VAL A 59 -13.37 14.08 -6.69
C VAL A 59 -13.80 13.16 -5.57
N SER A 60 -12.92 12.97 -4.59
CA SER A 60 -13.20 12.15 -3.39
C SER A 60 -13.06 13.01 -2.15
N GLN A 61 -14.05 12.95 -1.27
CA GLN A 61 -13.97 13.57 0.05
C GLN A 61 -13.69 12.50 1.09
N VAL A 62 -12.63 12.68 1.89
CA VAL A 62 -12.16 11.67 2.84
C VAL A 62 -11.78 12.34 4.15
N ALA A 63 -12.39 11.91 5.25
CA ALA A 63 -12.04 12.32 6.60
C ALA A 63 -10.82 11.50 7.08
N LYS A 64 -9.81 12.17 7.63
CA LYS A 64 -8.51 11.58 7.98
C LYS A 64 -8.05 12.03 9.37
N ARG A 65 -7.38 11.14 10.10
CA ARG A 65 -6.62 11.46 11.31
C ARG A 65 -5.36 10.61 11.41
N ASP A 66 -4.44 11.02 12.28
CA ASP A 66 -3.24 10.24 12.57
C ASP A 66 -3.63 8.89 13.19
N ARG A 67 -2.89 7.85 12.83
CA ARG A 67 -3.05 6.52 13.42
C ARG A 67 -1.89 6.26 14.37
N ASN A 68 -2.21 5.90 15.61
CA ASN A 68 -1.22 5.59 16.65
C ASN A 68 -1.58 4.24 17.28
N PHE A 69 -0.58 3.38 17.42
CA PHE A 69 -0.61 2.17 18.24
C PHE A 69 -0.07 2.50 19.63
N ASP A 70 -0.82 2.10 20.65
CA ASP A 70 -0.45 2.26 22.05
C ASP A 70 -0.40 0.87 22.70
N ILE A 71 0.81 0.40 22.99
CA ILE A 71 1.03 -0.92 23.60
C ILE A 71 0.43 -1.04 25.00
N THR A 72 0.10 0.07 25.66
CA THR A 72 -0.54 0.06 26.98
C THR A 72 -2.06 -0.13 26.89
N ARG A 73 -2.67 0.11 25.72
CA ARG A 73 -4.11 -0.02 25.50
C ARG A 73 -4.44 -1.40 24.93
N ARG A 74 -4.81 -2.32 25.83
CA ARG A 74 -5.40 -3.62 25.47
C ARG A 74 -6.92 -3.50 25.32
N GLY A 75 -7.51 -4.40 24.54
CA GLY A 75 -8.96 -4.45 24.33
C GLY A 75 -9.39 -3.93 22.96
N GLY A 76 -8.51 -4.03 21.96
CA GLY A 76 -8.89 -3.78 20.57
C GLY A 76 -10.05 -4.70 20.14
N VAL A 77 -10.94 -4.18 19.30
CA VAL A 77 -12.02 -4.99 18.71
C VAL A 77 -11.39 -6.15 17.95
N ALA A 78 -11.81 -7.36 18.28
CA ALA A 78 -11.32 -8.56 17.60
C ALA A 78 -11.72 -8.51 16.12
N GLU A 79 -10.76 -8.81 15.25
CA GLU A 79 -11.02 -8.90 13.82
C GLU A 79 -11.77 -10.21 13.50
N ARG A 80 -12.54 -10.20 12.41
CA ARG A 80 -13.24 -11.39 11.92
C ARG A 80 -12.23 -12.48 11.55
N GLY A 81 -12.44 -13.71 12.04
CA GLY A 81 -11.52 -14.82 11.80
C GLY A 81 -11.32 -15.18 10.31
N GLU A 82 -12.29 -14.87 9.44
CA GLU A 82 -12.14 -15.00 7.98
C GLU A 82 -11.10 -14.02 7.41
N VAL A 83 -11.13 -12.76 7.87
CA VAL A 83 -10.16 -11.73 7.46
C VAL A 83 -8.76 -12.14 7.90
N LEU A 84 -8.62 -12.62 9.14
CA LEU A 84 -7.35 -13.12 9.66
C LEU A 84 -6.81 -14.31 8.87
N ARG A 85 -7.65 -15.31 8.59
CA ARG A 85 -7.27 -16.47 7.77
C ARG A 85 -6.79 -16.08 6.39
N ARG A 86 -7.45 -15.11 5.75
CA ARG A 86 -7.02 -14.57 4.45
C ARG A 86 -5.68 -13.85 4.56
N CYS A 87 -5.49 -13.05 5.61
CA CYS A 87 -4.25 -12.32 5.84
C CYS A 87 -3.09 -13.22 6.30
N LEU A 88 -3.28 -14.55 6.33
CA LEU A 88 -2.24 -15.56 6.50
C LEU A 88 -1.88 -16.26 5.18
N GLN A 89 -2.73 -16.16 4.14
CA GLN A 89 -2.50 -16.86 2.87
C GLN A 89 -1.38 -16.21 2.06
N SER A 90 -0.70 -17.03 1.27
CA SER A 90 0.20 -16.57 0.20
C SER A 90 -0.60 -15.90 -0.93
N SER A 91 0.13 -15.16 -1.76
CA SER A 91 -0.35 -14.66 -3.05
C SER A 91 0.64 -15.07 -4.14
N ASN A 92 0.31 -14.88 -5.42
CA ASN A 92 1.13 -15.38 -6.54
C ASN A 92 2.59 -14.92 -6.49
N LEU A 93 2.84 -13.67 -6.09
CA LEU A 93 4.17 -13.08 -5.98
C LEU A 93 4.68 -12.95 -4.53
N VAL A 94 3.90 -13.45 -3.57
CA VAL A 94 4.19 -13.35 -2.14
C VAL A 94 4.00 -14.72 -1.49
N PRO A 95 4.94 -15.66 -1.73
CA PRO A 95 4.90 -16.96 -1.07
C PRO A 95 5.15 -16.83 0.43
N THR A 96 4.81 -17.87 1.18
CA THR A 96 4.91 -17.91 2.65
C THR A 96 5.70 -19.12 3.17
N ASP A 97 6.41 -19.81 2.29
CA ASP A 97 7.19 -21.01 2.59
C ASP A 97 8.66 -20.81 2.17
N GLY A 98 9.41 -21.91 2.01
CA GLY A 98 10.76 -21.87 1.45
C GLY A 98 11.70 -20.87 2.12
N LEU A 99 12.31 -20.00 1.30
CA LEU A 99 13.23 -18.95 1.78
C LEU A 99 12.53 -17.90 2.65
N VAL A 100 11.28 -17.55 2.36
CA VAL A 100 10.51 -16.57 3.14
C VAL A 100 10.41 -17.03 4.59
N ARG A 101 9.97 -18.28 4.81
CA ARG A 101 9.83 -18.84 6.15
C ARG A 101 11.16 -18.95 6.89
N ARG A 102 12.22 -19.45 6.24
CA ARG A 102 13.54 -19.54 6.87
C ARG A 102 14.09 -18.17 7.28
N THR A 103 13.83 -17.16 6.46
CA THR A 103 14.24 -15.77 6.73
C THR A 103 13.49 -15.22 7.94
N ALA A 104 12.17 -15.45 8.02
CA ALA A 104 11.35 -15.01 9.14
C ALA A 104 11.73 -15.72 10.45
N GLU A 105 11.99 -17.03 10.42
CA GLU A 105 12.46 -17.80 11.57
C GLU A 105 13.82 -17.31 12.07
N THR A 106 14.72 -16.92 11.16
CA THR A 106 16.01 -16.32 11.50
C THR A 106 15.84 -14.94 12.14
N ALA A 107 15.00 -14.09 11.57
CA ALA A 107 14.72 -12.74 12.07
C ALA A 107 14.10 -12.76 13.48
N VAL A 108 13.20 -13.71 13.75
CA VAL A 108 12.48 -13.82 15.03
C VAL A 108 13.27 -14.58 16.10
N GLY A 109 14.08 -15.56 15.71
CA GLY A 109 14.83 -16.40 16.64
C GLY A 109 13.93 -17.08 17.68
N ARG A 110 14.14 -16.75 18.97
CA ARG A 110 13.40 -17.38 20.10
C ARG A 110 12.23 -16.56 20.62
N ILE A 111 11.92 -15.40 20.02
CA ILE A 111 10.86 -14.51 20.49
C ILE A 111 9.49 -15.21 20.36
N LYS A 112 8.68 -15.12 21.42
CA LYS A 112 7.35 -15.77 21.51
C LYS A 112 6.18 -14.78 21.49
N ASP A 113 6.39 -13.56 21.98
CA ASP A 113 5.36 -12.53 22.00
C ASP A 113 5.07 -12.02 20.57
N PRO A 114 3.82 -12.09 20.06
CA PRO A 114 3.52 -11.71 18.67
C PRO A 114 3.86 -10.26 18.31
N VAL A 115 3.75 -9.33 19.25
CA VAL A 115 4.12 -7.92 19.00
C VAL A 115 5.63 -7.81 18.85
N ALA A 116 6.38 -8.46 19.73
CA ALA A 116 7.84 -8.53 19.64
C ALA A 116 8.32 -9.28 18.39
N GLN A 117 7.62 -10.32 17.94
CA GLN A 117 7.91 -11.00 16.67
C GLN A 117 7.72 -10.07 15.48
N GLY A 118 6.58 -9.35 15.42
CA GLY A 118 6.34 -8.34 14.40
C GLY A 118 7.40 -7.23 14.41
N LYS A 119 7.85 -6.80 15.60
CA LYS A 119 8.94 -5.82 15.74
C LYS A 119 10.28 -6.35 15.23
N ALA A 120 10.62 -7.60 15.54
CA ALA A 120 11.85 -8.23 15.07
C ALA A 120 11.89 -8.35 13.54
N ILE A 121 10.77 -8.76 12.92
CA ILE A 121 10.65 -8.79 11.45
C ILE A 121 10.77 -7.36 10.87
N TYR A 122 10.09 -6.38 11.46
CA TYR A 122 10.18 -4.99 11.02
C TYR A 122 11.63 -4.47 11.05
N ASP A 123 12.36 -4.69 12.15
CA ASP A 123 13.76 -4.28 12.27
C ASP A 123 14.64 -5.00 11.25
N TRP A 124 14.45 -6.32 11.09
CA TRP A 124 15.19 -7.10 10.10
C TRP A 124 14.98 -6.56 8.69
N VAL A 125 13.74 -6.26 8.30
CA VAL A 125 13.44 -5.66 6.98
C VAL A 125 14.15 -4.31 6.82
N VAL A 126 14.10 -3.44 7.83
CA VAL A 126 14.78 -2.12 7.80
C VAL A 126 16.30 -2.26 7.69
N GLU A 127 16.90 -3.29 8.26
CA GLU A 127 18.35 -3.50 8.27
C GLU A 127 18.87 -4.18 7.01
N ASN A 128 18.03 -5.01 6.38
CA ASN A 128 18.47 -5.86 5.27
C ASN A 128 18.00 -5.38 3.90
N THR A 129 17.12 -4.38 3.83
CA THR A 129 16.62 -3.85 2.53
C THR A 129 17.25 -2.53 2.13
N ASN A 130 17.17 -2.17 0.84
CA ASN A 130 17.49 -0.83 0.34
C ASN A 130 16.31 -0.23 -0.43
N TYR A 131 16.04 1.06 -0.21
CA TYR A 131 15.04 1.77 -0.99
C TYR A 131 15.63 2.17 -2.35
N GLU A 132 15.00 1.73 -3.43
CA GLU A 132 15.37 2.08 -4.80
C GLU A 132 14.13 2.64 -5.50
N PRO A 133 14.13 3.92 -5.94
CA PRO A 133 13.02 4.45 -6.70
C PRO A 133 12.82 3.66 -7.98
N VAL A 134 11.59 3.22 -8.21
CA VAL A 134 11.23 2.48 -9.41
C VAL A 134 10.60 3.46 -10.40
N PRO A 135 11.06 3.50 -11.67
CA PRO A 135 10.53 4.43 -12.67
C PRO A 135 9.01 4.33 -12.87
N ALA A 136 8.46 3.12 -12.70
CA ALA A 136 7.04 2.83 -12.85
C ALA A 136 6.42 2.40 -11.51
N GLY A 137 5.84 3.35 -10.77
CA GLY A 137 5.05 3.07 -9.58
C GLY A 137 5.88 2.87 -8.31
N ILE A 138 5.56 1.81 -7.54
CA ILE A 138 6.02 1.64 -6.16
C ILE A 138 6.76 0.33 -5.89
N GLY A 139 7.12 -0.41 -6.94
CA GLY A 139 7.73 -1.73 -6.84
C GLY A 139 7.05 -2.76 -7.74
N ARG A 140 7.63 -3.96 -7.83
CA ARG A 140 7.04 -5.10 -8.54
C ARG A 140 6.18 -5.97 -7.61
N GLY A 141 6.54 -6.02 -6.33
CA GLY A 141 5.92 -6.88 -5.33
C GLY A 141 6.27 -8.36 -5.47
N ASP A 142 7.38 -8.67 -6.15
CA ASP A 142 7.85 -10.04 -6.38
C ASP A 142 8.86 -10.46 -5.30
N ILE A 143 8.32 -11.04 -4.22
CA ILE A 143 9.09 -11.38 -3.03
C ILE A 143 9.90 -12.66 -3.23
N GLU A 144 9.40 -13.58 -4.05
CA GLU A 144 10.15 -14.78 -4.43
C GLU A 144 11.42 -14.39 -5.18
N ALA A 145 11.28 -13.63 -6.27
CA ALA A 145 12.44 -13.19 -7.05
C ALA A 145 13.39 -12.30 -6.23
N MET A 146 12.85 -11.45 -5.34
CA MET A 146 13.67 -10.63 -4.45
C MET A 146 14.58 -11.50 -3.56
N LEU A 147 14.02 -12.49 -2.87
CA LEU A 147 14.77 -13.35 -1.97
C LEU A 147 15.73 -14.28 -2.72
N ASP A 148 15.29 -14.86 -3.84
CA ASP A 148 16.12 -15.74 -4.67
C ASP A 148 17.36 -15.02 -5.22
N SER A 149 17.20 -13.76 -5.61
CA SER A 149 18.32 -12.96 -6.11
C SER A 149 19.30 -12.51 -5.02
N GLY A 150 18.90 -12.57 -3.75
CA GLY A 150 19.63 -11.99 -2.62
C GLY A 150 19.71 -10.45 -2.62
N ARG A 151 19.16 -9.78 -3.65
CA ARG A 151 19.14 -8.33 -3.75
C ARG A 151 17.83 -7.80 -3.18
N LEU A 152 17.85 -7.55 -1.87
CA LEU A 152 16.71 -7.04 -1.11
C LEU A 152 16.51 -5.53 -1.33
N SER A 153 16.26 -5.12 -2.56
CA SER A 153 16.07 -3.71 -2.92
C SER A 153 14.76 -3.50 -3.66
N GLY A 154 14.14 -2.33 -3.49
CA GLY A 154 12.99 -1.96 -4.30
C GLY A 154 12.25 -0.73 -3.80
N GLY A 155 11.05 -0.54 -4.34
CA GLY A 155 10.13 0.51 -3.93
C GLY A 155 9.40 0.16 -2.63
N SER A 156 8.45 1.01 -2.23
CA SER A 156 7.71 0.79 -0.98
C SER A 156 6.83 -0.45 -0.99
N ALA A 157 6.28 -0.86 -2.14
CA ALA A 157 5.54 -2.12 -2.25
C ALA A 157 6.44 -3.32 -2.03
N ASP A 158 7.66 -3.33 -2.59
CA ASP A 158 8.58 -4.45 -2.43
C ASP A 158 8.97 -4.64 -0.96
N ILE A 159 9.31 -3.54 -0.27
CA ILE A 159 9.71 -3.56 1.15
C ILE A 159 8.52 -3.90 2.07
N ALA A 160 7.34 -3.32 1.83
CA ALA A 160 6.16 -3.61 2.63
C ALA A 160 5.66 -5.04 2.44
N LEU A 161 5.69 -5.57 1.21
CA LEU A 161 5.28 -6.93 0.91
C LEU A 161 6.28 -7.96 1.46
N LEU A 162 7.58 -7.64 1.50
CA LEU A 162 8.56 -8.50 2.20
C LEU A 162 8.20 -8.63 3.68
N PHE A 163 7.93 -7.53 4.38
CA PHE A 163 7.47 -7.56 5.77
C PHE A 163 6.21 -8.45 5.92
N VAL A 164 5.22 -8.26 5.04
CA VAL A 164 3.98 -9.04 5.06
C VAL A 164 4.25 -10.53 4.85
N ALA A 165 5.08 -10.89 3.87
CA ALA A 165 5.42 -12.29 3.57
C ALA A 165 6.05 -12.99 4.77
N LEU A 166 7.02 -12.32 5.40
CA LEU A 166 7.73 -12.82 6.57
C LEU A 166 6.76 -13.04 7.74
N CYS A 167 5.89 -12.07 8.04
CA CYS A 167 4.87 -12.22 9.09
C CYS A 167 3.93 -13.41 8.81
N ARG A 168 3.40 -13.50 7.59
CA ARG A 168 2.47 -14.57 7.19
C ARG A 168 3.10 -15.95 7.33
N SER A 169 4.36 -16.10 6.92
CA SER A 169 5.09 -17.37 6.93
C SER A 169 5.25 -18.01 8.31
N ILE A 170 5.18 -17.21 9.39
CA ILE A 170 5.27 -17.67 10.78
C ILE A 170 3.93 -17.60 11.53
N GLY A 171 2.82 -17.38 10.81
CA GLY A 171 1.49 -17.42 11.39
C GLY A 171 0.99 -16.09 11.99
N ILE A 172 1.63 -14.96 11.66
CA ILE A 172 1.14 -13.63 12.04
C ILE A 172 0.31 -13.06 10.87
N PRO A 173 -1.01 -12.82 11.05
CA PRO A 173 -1.80 -12.23 9.98
C PRO A 173 -1.27 -10.84 9.63
N ALA A 174 -0.97 -10.60 8.36
CA ALA A 174 -0.44 -9.32 7.89
C ALA A 174 -1.00 -8.97 6.52
N ARG A 175 -1.09 -7.67 6.22
CA ARG A 175 -1.54 -7.20 4.90
C ARG A 175 -0.84 -5.92 4.46
N PRO A 176 -0.60 -5.76 3.15
CA PRO A 176 -0.20 -4.48 2.61
C PRO A 176 -1.39 -3.51 2.65
N VAL A 177 -1.10 -2.22 2.67
CA VAL A 177 -2.08 -1.16 2.45
C VAL A 177 -1.53 -0.23 1.39
N PHE A 178 -2.14 -0.31 0.21
CA PHE A 178 -1.78 0.51 -0.95
C PHE A 178 -2.49 1.85 -0.88
N GLY A 179 -1.79 2.92 -1.24
CA GLY A 179 -2.28 4.26 -1.05
C GLY A 179 -1.57 5.32 -1.86
N LEU A 180 -1.93 6.57 -1.55
CA LEU A 180 -1.45 7.78 -2.21
C LEU A 180 -1.09 8.83 -1.17
N ARG A 181 0.09 9.44 -1.23
CA ARG A 181 0.41 10.63 -0.42
C ARG A 181 -0.43 11.81 -0.90
N ILE A 182 -1.07 12.50 0.04
CA ILE A 182 -2.00 13.60 -0.23
C ILE A 182 -1.63 14.89 0.50
N ASP A 183 -0.49 14.92 1.21
CA ASP A 183 -0.04 16.11 1.92
C ASP A 183 1.45 16.02 2.27
N GLY A 184 2.02 17.14 2.73
CA GLY A 184 3.36 17.17 3.33
C GLY A 184 3.45 16.32 4.59
N SER A 185 4.66 15.85 4.91
CA SER A 185 4.98 15.13 6.15
C SER A 185 5.62 16.08 7.15
N ARG A 186 5.32 15.89 8.44
CA ARG A 186 6.00 16.60 9.54
C ARG A 186 7.31 15.94 9.96
N LEU A 187 7.52 14.68 9.54
CA LEU A 187 8.66 13.86 9.94
C LEU A 187 9.87 14.14 9.04
N PHE A 188 9.67 14.01 7.73
CA PHE A 188 10.70 14.24 6.72
C PHE A 188 10.03 14.65 5.41
N SER A 189 10.67 15.54 4.66
CA SER A 189 10.12 16.09 3.41
C SER A 189 9.72 14.99 2.40
N GLY A 190 10.57 13.97 2.25
CA GLY A 190 10.35 12.84 1.35
C GLY A 190 9.21 11.89 1.76
N LEU A 191 8.66 12.03 2.97
CA LEU A 191 7.56 11.18 3.46
C LEU A 191 6.17 11.81 3.23
N GLY A 192 6.12 12.94 2.52
CA GLY A 192 4.89 13.57 2.04
C GLY A 192 4.93 13.81 0.53
N ALA A 193 3.86 14.37 0.00
CA ALA A 193 3.80 14.86 -1.37
C ALA A 193 2.87 16.07 -1.48
N THR A 194 3.24 17.05 -2.29
CA THR A 194 2.45 18.25 -2.59
C THR A 194 2.45 18.53 -4.09
N GLY A 195 1.55 19.39 -4.57
CA GLY A 195 1.43 19.70 -6.01
C GLY A 195 0.72 18.58 -6.78
N ASN A 196 1.32 18.14 -7.90
CA ASN A 196 0.78 17.02 -8.68
C ASN A 196 1.20 15.69 -8.06
N LEU A 197 0.23 14.98 -7.49
CA LEU A 197 0.42 13.73 -6.74
C LEU A 197 0.49 12.48 -7.63
N ARG A 198 0.62 12.63 -8.95
CA ARG A 198 0.67 11.51 -9.92
C ARG A 198 1.67 10.41 -9.53
N THR A 199 2.79 10.76 -8.90
CA THR A 199 3.87 9.84 -8.48
C THR A 199 3.90 9.64 -6.96
N GLY A 200 2.87 10.08 -6.24
CA GLY A 200 2.81 10.03 -4.78
C GLY A 200 2.36 8.67 -4.22
N GLN A 201 2.26 7.63 -5.04
CA GLN A 201 1.80 6.31 -4.58
C GLN A 201 2.75 5.75 -3.52
N HIS A 202 2.19 4.98 -2.60
CA HIS A 202 2.95 4.35 -1.53
C HIS A 202 2.28 3.06 -1.06
N CYS A 203 3.07 2.13 -0.53
CA CYS A 203 2.58 0.96 0.16
C CYS A 203 3.10 0.95 1.59
N ARG A 204 2.21 0.70 2.53
CA ARG A 204 2.51 0.47 3.95
C ARG A 204 2.09 -0.96 4.31
N ALA A 205 2.39 -1.40 5.53
CA ALA A 205 1.94 -2.71 6.00
C ALA A 205 1.32 -2.64 7.38
N GLU A 206 0.47 -3.59 7.70
CA GLU A 206 0.00 -3.79 9.06
C GLU A 206 -0.07 -5.27 9.39
N PHE A 207 0.09 -5.59 10.68
CA PHE A 207 0.00 -6.95 11.19
C PHE A 207 -0.95 -7.00 12.37
N TYR A 208 -1.62 -8.12 12.54
CA TYR A 208 -2.61 -8.32 13.57
C TYR A 208 -2.02 -9.08 14.76
N THR A 209 -2.29 -8.59 15.97
CA THR A 209 -1.99 -9.35 17.18
C THR A 209 -3.23 -9.41 18.09
N PRO A 210 -3.54 -10.59 18.68
CA PRO A 210 -4.61 -10.70 19.65
C PRO A 210 -4.46 -9.69 20.80
N GLY A 211 -5.54 -9.01 21.16
CA GLY A 211 -5.57 -8.01 22.23
C GLY A 211 -5.26 -6.57 21.80
N TYR A 212 -4.49 -6.37 20.71
CA TYR A 212 -4.14 -5.04 20.19
C TYR A 212 -4.77 -4.72 18.84
N GLY A 213 -5.16 -5.72 18.06
CA GLY A 213 -5.71 -5.52 16.72
C GLY A 213 -4.63 -5.28 15.66
N TRP A 214 -4.96 -4.51 14.63
CA TRP A 214 -4.07 -4.16 13.53
C TRP A 214 -3.06 -3.06 13.92
N ILE A 215 -1.78 -3.44 13.98
CA ILE A 215 -0.67 -2.55 14.28
C ILE A 215 -0.05 -2.06 12.95
N PRO A 216 -0.05 -0.73 12.68
CA PRO A 216 0.53 -0.18 11.46
C PRO A 216 2.06 -0.17 11.52
N VAL A 217 2.70 -0.45 10.40
CA VAL A 217 4.16 -0.29 10.22
C VAL A 217 4.49 0.34 8.87
N ASP A 218 5.65 0.99 8.75
CA ASP A 218 6.14 1.50 7.47
C ASP A 218 7.68 1.38 7.35
N PRO A 219 8.21 0.16 7.13
CA PRO A 219 9.64 -0.03 6.90
C PRO A 219 10.14 0.66 5.62
N GLY A 220 9.26 0.86 4.63
CA GLY A 220 9.58 1.55 3.38
C GLY A 220 9.95 3.02 3.59
N ASP A 221 9.17 3.74 4.38
CA ASP A 221 9.45 5.15 4.71
C ASP A 221 10.72 5.31 5.56
N VAL A 222 11.05 4.35 6.42
CA VAL A 222 12.36 4.34 7.10
C VAL A 222 13.50 4.24 6.09
N ARG A 223 13.46 3.27 5.17
CA ARG A 223 14.52 3.09 4.16
C ARG A 223 14.59 4.27 3.20
N LYS A 224 13.45 4.86 2.84
CA LYS A 224 13.38 6.06 2.03
C LYS A 224 14.05 7.24 2.73
N ALA A 225 13.78 7.47 4.01
CA ALA A 225 14.42 8.54 4.78
C ALA A 225 15.94 8.34 4.91
N ILE A 226 16.40 7.10 5.14
CA ILE A 226 17.85 6.77 5.14
C ILE A 226 18.50 7.21 3.83
N ARG A 227 17.88 6.87 2.69
CA ARG A 227 18.38 7.22 1.37
C ARG A 227 18.32 8.73 1.10
N ASP A 228 17.14 9.31 1.23
CA ASP A 228 16.86 10.66 0.76
C ASP A 228 17.56 11.72 1.63
N GLU A 229 17.77 11.42 2.92
CA GLU A 229 18.43 12.32 3.89
C GLU A 229 19.87 11.88 4.23
N ASN A 230 20.38 10.84 3.55
CA ASN A 230 21.72 10.26 3.76
C ASN A 230 22.04 9.94 5.24
N LEU A 231 21.09 9.32 5.96
CA LEU A 231 21.20 9.07 7.39
C LEU A 231 22.09 7.85 7.69
N SER A 232 22.98 8.00 8.67
CA SER A 232 23.71 6.86 9.23
C SER A 232 22.83 6.06 10.21
N TYR A 233 23.17 4.79 10.46
CA TYR A 233 22.43 3.94 11.40
C TYR A 233 22.42 4.47 12.85
N GLY A 234 23.40 5.29 13.23
CA GLY A 234 23.49 5.93 14.54
C GLY A 234 22.80 7.29 14.65
N ASP A 235 22.20 7.80 13.56
CA ASP A 235 21.56 9.11 13.56
C ASP A 235 20.35 9.12 14.52
N PRO A 236 20.29 10.05 15.50
CA PRO A 236 19.17 10.14 16.44
C PRO A 236 17.81 10.28 15.75
N LYS A 237 17.73 11.00 14.62
CA LYS A 237 16.48 11.14 13.86
C LYS A 237 16.03 9.80 13.30
N LEU A 238 16.96 8.99 12.81
CA LEU A 238 16.65 7.64 12.32
C LEU A 238 16.19 6.72 13.44
N VAL A 239 16.84 6.77 14.60
CA VAL A 239 16.44 5.98 15.79
C VAL A 239 15.01 6.31 16.20
N VAL A 240 14.64 7.61 16.21
CA VAL A 240 13.28 8.05 16.51
C VAL A 240 12.31 7.61 15.43
N LEU A 241 12.64 7.81 14.15
CA LEU A 241 11.78 7.43 13.02
C LEU A 241 11.48 5.93 13.01
N ARG A 242 12.50 5.08 13.21
CA ARG A 242 12.34 3.61 13.28
C ARG A 242 11.33 3.20 14.35
N LYS A 243 11.40 3.81 15.53
CA LYS A 243 10.47 3.55 16.63
C LYS A 243 9.07 4.05 16.32
N LEU A 244 8.97 5.25 15.73
CA LEU A 244 7.69 5.88 15.42
C LEU A 244 6.94 5.09 14.34
N LEU A 245 7.58 4.78 13.21
CA LEU A 245 6.98 4.03 12.10
C LEU A 245 6.72 2.55 12.40
N PHE A 246 6.98 2.10 13.64
CA PHE A 246 6.37 0.91 14.22
C PHE A 246 5.20 1.34 15.12
N GLY A 247 4.04 1.53 14.52
CA GLY A 247 2.82 1.91 15.24
C GLY A 247 2.24 3.27 14.87
N PHE A 248 2.91 4.06 14.02
CA PHE A 248 2.42 5.37 13.61
C PHE A 248 2.26 5.50 12.10
N TRP A 249 1.12 6.04 11.67
CA TRP A 249 0.94 6.62 10.34
C TRP A 249 0.42 8.05 10.45
N GLU A 250 1.13 8.98 9.82
CA GLU A 250 0.63 10.34 9.63
C GLU A 250 -0.64 10.36 8.78
N ARG A 251 -1.50 11.36 8.96
CA ARG A 251 -2.71 11.58 8.14
C ARG A 251 -2.46 12.05 6.71
N ASN A 252 -1.21 12.23 6.30
CA ASN A 252 -0.78 12.84 5.02
C ASN A 252 -0.89 11.91 3.80
N TRP A 253 -1.63 10.80 3.91
CA TRP A 253 -1.78 9.81 2.86
C TRP A 253 -3.20 9.25 2.87
N LEU A 254 -3.66 8.71 1.75
CA LEU A 254 -4.93 8.09 1.51
C LEU A 254 -4.73 6.59 1.31
N ALA A 255 -5.46 5.75 2.04
CA ALA A 255 -5.50 4.32 1.78
C ALA A 255 -6.55 4.00 0.71
N LEU A 256 -6.19 3.16 -0.26
CA LEU A 256 -7.03 2.78 -1.38
C LEU A 256 -7.57 1.35 -1.23
N ASN A 257 -6.70 0.37 -0.94
CA ASN A 257 -7.09 -1.04 -0.79
C ASN A 257 -5.97 -1.86 -0.12
N THR A 258 -6.23 -3.15 0.08
CA THR A 258 -5.25 -4.14 0.58
C THR A 258 -5.04 -5.29 -0.41
N ALA A 259 -5.40 -5.05 -1.68
CA ALA A 259 -5.63 -6.06 -2.69
C ALA A 259 -4.32 -6.55 -3.32
N GLN A 260 -4.17 -7.86 -3.38
CA GLN A 260 -3.12 -8.55 -4.14
C GLN A 260 -3.78 -9.46 -5.17
N ASP A 261 -3.08 -9.77 -6.26
CA ASP A 261 -3.58 -10.63 -7.35
C ASP A 261 -4.93 -10.12 -7.93
N VAL A 262 -4.98 -8.82 -8.25
CA VAL A 262 -6.20 -8.10 -8.63
C VAL A 262 -6.64 -8.43 -10.05
N GLN A 263 -7.76 -9.12 -10.17
CA GLN A 263 -8.48 -9.27 -11.43
C GLN A 263 -9.42 -8.07 -11.65
N LEU A 264 -9.16 -7.28 -12.69
CA LEU A 264 -10.03 -6.15 -13.05
C LEU A 264 -11.30 -6.66 -13.75
N HIS A 265 -12.46 -6.14 -13.35
CA HIS A 265 -13.75 -6.53 -13.93
C HIS A 265 -13.83 -6.07 -15.39
N GLY A 266 -14.05 -7.03 -16.30
CA GLY A 266 -14.14 -6.77 -17.74
C GLY A 266 -12.80 -6.56 -18.44
N ALA A 267 -11.66 -6.76 -17.75
CA ALA A 267 -10.35 -6.70 -18.38
C ALA A 267 -10.01 -8.02 -19.10
N THR A 268 -9.26 -7.94 -20.19
CA THR A 268 -8.77 -9.12 -20.93
C THR A 268 -7.34 -9.52 -20.57
N GLY A 269 -6.57 -8.60 -19.96
CA GLY A 269 -5.21 -8.88 -19.52
C GLY A 269 -5.12 -9.69 -18.22
N ALA A 270 -3.91 -10.17 -17.92
CA ALA A 270 -3.59 -10.91 -16.71
C ALA A 270 -3.91 -10.11 -15.41
N PRO A 271 -4.11 -10.80 -14.27
CA PRO A 271 -4.24 -10.16 -12.97
C PRO A 271 -3.05 -9.23 -12.67
N LEU A 272 -3.31 -8.15 -11.95
CA LEU A 272 -2.27 -7.25 -11.46
C LEU A 272 -1.73 -7.74 -10.12
N PRO A 273 -0.43 -7.59 -9.83
CA PRO A 273 0.11 -7.85 -8.48
C PRO A 273 -0.64 -7.09 -7.38
N PHE A 274 -1.01 -5.84 -7.66
CA PHE A 274 -1.79 -4.94 -6.82
C PHE A 274 -2.32 -3.77 -7.66
N LEU A 275 -3.29 -3.02 -7.14
CA LEU A 275 -3.89 -1.85 -7.83
C LEU A 275 -3.69 -0.56 -7.03
N VAL A 276 -2.81 0.32 -7.51
CA VAL A 276 -2.54 1.64 -6.89
C VAL A 276 -2.49 2.79 -7.91
N LEU A 277 -2.28 2.45 -9.18
CA LEU A 277 -2.33 3.38 -10.31
C LEU A 277 -3.66 3.17 -11.06
N PRO A 278 -4.15 4.19 -11.79
CA PRO A 278 -5.16 3.97 -12.82
C PRO A 278 -4.70 2.86 -13.78
N GLN A 279 -5.63 2.18 -14.44
CA GLN A 279 -5.35 1.16 -15.45
C GLN A 279 -6.22 1.44 -16.66
N ILE A 280 -5.67 1.35 -17.87
CA ILE A 280 -6.39 1.65 -19.11
C ILE A 280 -6.21 0.48 -20.07
N GLU A 281 -7.29 0.01 -20.66
CA GLU A 281 -7.28 -0.88 -21.83
C GLU A 281 -7.93 -0.18 -23.04
N ALA A 282 -7.25 -0.17 -24.19
CA ALA A 282 -7.84 0.21 -25.47
C ALA A 282 -7.32 -0.72 -26.58
N GLY A 283 -8.16 -1.04 -27.55
CA GLY A 283 -7.80 -1.97 -28.63
C GLY A 283 -7.34 -3.35 -28.13
N GLY A 284 -7.86 -3.80 -26.98
CA GLY A 284 -7.46 -5.07 -26.35
C GLY A 284 -6.09 -5.07 -25.67
N GLN A 285 -5.41 -3.93 -25.57
CA GLN A 285 -4.11 -3.81 -24.91
C GLN A 285 -4.18 -2.93 -23.66
N ARG A 286 -3.55 -3.37 -22.58
CA ARG A 286 -3.37 -2.60 -21.34
C ARG A 286 -2.17 -1.67 -21.48
N PHE A 287 -2.38 -0.39 -21.19
CA PHE A 287 -1.30 0.60 -21.19
C PHE A 287 -0.58 0.65 -19.85
N ASP A 288 0.73 0.92 -19.91
CA ASP A 288 1.49 1.31 -18.73
C ASP A 288 1.02 2.69 -18.26
N SER A 289 0.37 2.73 -17.10
CA SER A 289 -0.20 3.97 -16.55
C SER A 289 0.86 4.88 -15.92
N SER A 290 2.12 4.45 -15.84
CA SER A 290 3.26 5.29 -15.52
C SER A 290 3.78 6.09 -16.74
N ASP A 291 3.49 5.64 -17.97
CA ASP A 291 3.85 6.33 -19.22
C ASP A 291 3.00 7.59 -19.40
N SER A 292 3.61 8.76 -19.20
CA SER A 292 2.96 10.06 -19.29
C SER A 292 2.65 10.50 -20.72
N GLN A 293 3.25 9.87 -21.74
CA GLN A 293 2.97 10.18 -23.14
C GLN A 293 1.64 9.55 -23.59
N ARG A 294 1.33 8.36 -23.07
CA ARG A 294 0.11 7.62 -23.41
C ARG A 294 -1.03 7.87 -22.43
N CYS A 295 -0.73 8.15 -21.17
CA CYS A 295 -1.71 8.48 -20.13
C CYS A 295 -1.26 9.71 -19.32
N SER A 296 -1.84 10.86 -19.64
CA SER A 296 -1.65 12.09 -18.89
C SER A 296 -2.82 12.32 -17.94
N TYR A 297 -2.52 12.43 -16.64
CA TYR A 297 -3.48 12.79 -15.61
C TYR A 297 -2.80 13.60 -14.51
N THR A 298 -3.61 14.38 -13.80
CA THR A 298 -3.18 15.18 -12.66
C THR A 298 -3.98 14.76 -11.45
N VAL A 299 -3.31 14.62 -10.31
CA VAL A 299 -3.95 14.38 -9.03
C VAL A 299 -3.57 15.51 -8.10
N THR A 300 -4.56 16.15 -7.48
CA THR A 300 -4.35 17.19 -6.48
C THR A 300 -5.15 16.86 -5.23
N SER A 301 -4.70 17.39 -4.10
CA SER A 301 -5.41 17.32 -2.83
C SER A 301 -5.45 18.71 -2.21
N SER A 302 -6.48 18.96 -1.41
CA SER A 302 -6.56 20.12 -0.55
C SER A 302 -7.26 19.73 0.74
N ARG A 303 -6.90 20.38 1.85
CA ARG A 303 -7.64 20.25 3.10
C ARG A 303 -8.87 21.16 3.01
N VAL A 304 -10.02 20.60 3.34
CA VAL A 304 -11.25 21.37 3.55
C VAL A 304 -11.46 21.43 5.05
N GLU A 305 -11.49 22.63 5.63
CA GLU A 305 -11.89 22.80 7.02
C GLU A 305 -13.41 22.62 7.12
N GLY A 306 -13.84 21.78 8.05
CA GLY A 306 -15.23 21.49 8.34
C GLY A 306 -15.43 21.28 9.83
#